data_AF-A0A2G5TND0-F1
#
_entry.id   AF-A0A2G5TND0-F1
#
_cell.length_a   1.000
_cell.length_b   1.000
_cell.length_c   1.000
_cell.angle_alpha   90.00
_cell.angle_beta   90.00
_cell.angle_gamma   90.00
#
_symmetry.space_group_name_H-M   'P 1'
#
loop_
_entity.id
_entity.type
_entity.pdbx_description
1 polymer ?
#
loop_
_entity_poly.entity_id
_entity_poly.type
_entity_poly.pdbx_seq_one_letter_code
_entity_poly.pdbx_strand_id
1 'polypeptide(L)'
;MENALTLSQDLGKGVHLLQKMAVLHYNKGIVLEVSKSGNDVLDELKKLINTLDTSLFKAELEKTVKQLDNLESFSKTHLDGDLQRIGTIFDEASSISGVSIDSKLLADPVSVSFATSSNQNIQKSAGKFKKLGNLQLDFSNHRADFKTASLSVIKLKRFFDDLFVISTVSTSEHHTDYSILQYSAFLLIFIPVGLAYYGTRVILKNRKLDDPNTYLHLLHTPEGQMQNVGRDYWNYYNPPLPIHTALKQQNWKKFKEEVDRGANVNAYFNEGFSLTTPVLYAQDVPKYAIYLIKNGADTSLLSSDFSKFSWDGPYKKYKNKKYRRRMPPLFKPTDFVVFPGVKWTMKENFPGEFKFREEFSANVVENWSGATHIVIPVDKDGSVIFTDEHWKENPNRAFMSSFFDGTMMLKPEWIIASLNDQKNFAKDYKYQVQSVKIREKKYDTVLKIYQHVHERRLPFLYKIRAYFYGRDEDYWYHLARIVNLLGGQSLAHGHLPSKGVFRNFDGHLDCQARPFSFYRDDIGPMFILIDDPEVLREKHPHLFNNNWITFMDFYTFLEFVFKFEIRHWKLPGGKKQKDSLAPEDMLALDLGIDWAGENPRDLAREPKWDC
;
A
#
# COMPACT_ATOMS: atom_id res chain seq x y z
N MET A 1 -22.06 15.07 24.98
CA MET A 1 -22.85 14.11 24.17
C MET A 1 -22.56 12.69 24.66
N GLU A 2 -23.06 12.33 25.84
CA GLU A 2 -22.61 11.16 26.60
C GLU A 2 -23.08 9.80 26.07
N ASN A 3 -23.67 9.71 24.88
CA ASN A 3 -24.16 8.44 24.32
C ASN A 3 -24.28 8.42 22.79
N ALA A 4 -23.36 9.07 22.06
CA ALA A 4 -23.36 9.06 20.59
C ALA A 4 -23.29 7.64 19.99
N LEU A 5 -22.56 6.74 20.65
CA LEU A 5 -22.47 5.34 20.27
C LEU A 5 -23.83 4.63 20.40
N THR A 6 -24.50 4.79 21.54
CA THR A 6 -25.82 4.20 21.82
C THR A 6 -26.87 4.71 20.84
N LEU A 7 -26.88 6.02 20.58
CA LEU A 7 -27.79 6.63 19.60
C LEU A 7 -27.58 6.08 18.18
N SER A 8 -26.33 5.90 17.76
CA SER A 8 -26.01 5.29 16.46
C SER A 8 -26.41 3.82 16.39
N GLN A 9 -26.20 3.06 17.47
CA GLN A 9 -26.57 1.64 17.55
C GLN A 9 -28.10 1.45 17.51
N ASP A 10 -28.85 2.26 18.25
CA ASP A 10 -30.32 2.16 18.28
C ASP A 10 -30.95 2.53 16.95
N LEU A 11 -30.45 3.59 16.30
CA LEU A 11 -30.89 3.94 14.94
C LEU A 11 -30.51 2.83 13.94
N GLY A 12 -29.29 2.31 14.01
CA GLY A 12 -28.82 1.23 13.15
C GLY A 12 -29.67 -0.04 13.27
N LYS A 13 -30.07 -0.42 14.50
CA LYS A 13 -30.99 -1.54 14.73
C LYS A 13 -32.34 -1.32 14.07
N GLY A 14 -32.94 -0.13 14.22
CA GLY A 14 -34.21 0.20 13.58
C GLY A 14 -34.14 0.14 12.06
N VAL A 15 -33.07 0.69 11.46
CA VAL A 15 -32.84 0.66 10.00
C VAL A 15 -32.71 -0.78 9.49
N HIS A 16 -31.98 -1.62 10.21
CA HIS A 16 -31.83 -3.04 9.86
C HIS A 16 -33.18 -3.78 9.90
N LEU A 17 -34.03 -3.49 10.88
CA LEU A 17 -35.37 -4.07 10.98
C LEU A 17 -36.30 -3.59 9.85
N LEU A 18 -36.27 -2.30 9.50
CA LEU A 18 -36.98 -1.78 8.32
C LEU A 18 -36.52 -2.46 7.04
N GLN A 19 -35.21 -2.69 6.89
CA GLN A 19 -34.67 -3.41 5.74
C GLN A 19 -35.23 -4.83 5.65
N LYS A 20 -35.38 -5.54 6.78
CA LYS A 20 -36.01 -6.87 6.80
C LYS A 20 -37.49 -6.82 6.42
N MET A 21 -38.23 -5.81 6.89
CA MET A 21 -39.62 -5.57 6.45
C MET A 21 -39.69 -5.29 4.94
N ALA A 22 -38.75 -4.51 4.40
CA ALA A 22 -38.67 -4.24 2.97
C ALA A 22 -38.33 -5.50 2.16
N VAL A 23 -37.45 -6.38 2.65
CA VAL A 23 -37.15 -7.67 2.02
C VAL A 23 -38.38 -8.59 2.05
N LEU A 24 -39.13 -8.62 3.15
CA LEU A 24 -40.39 -9.36 3.24
C LEU A 24 -41.42 -8.83 2.24
N HIS A 25 -41.57 -7.51 2.14
CA HIS A 25 -42.46 -6.84 1.19
C HIS A 25 -42.06 -7.09 -0.27
N TYR A 26 -40.77 -7.02 -0.60
CA TYR A 26 -40.26 -7.35 -1.93
C TYR A 26 -40.63 -8.79 -2.34
N ASN A 27 -40.66 -9.71 -1.37
CA ASN A 27 -41.05 -11.10 -1.56
C ASN A 27 -42.56 -11.36 -1.32
N LYS A 28 -43.41 -10.33 -1.30
CA LYS A 28 -44.86 -10.46 -1.01
C LYS A 28 -45.60 -11.46 -1.90
N GLY A 29 -45.14 -11.65 -3.15
CA GLY A 29 -45.70 -12.67 -4.03
C GLY A 29 -45.65 -14.08 -3.42
N ILE A 30 -44.51 -14.44 -2.81
CA ILE A 30 -44.32 -15.74 -2.15
C ILE A 30 -45.19 -15.83 -0.90
N VAL A 31 -45.28 -14.74 -0.13
CA VAL A 31 -46.10 -14.66 1.09
C VAL A 31 -47.58 -14.91 0.75
N LEU A 32 -48.10 -14.26 -0.29
CA LEU A 32 -49.48 -14.42 -0.77
C LEU A 32 -49.73 -15.78 -1.43
N GLU A 33 -48.75 -16.35 -2.11
CA GLU A 33 -48.87 -17.70 -2.64
C GLU A 33 -48.97 -18.75 -1.53
N VAL A 34 -48.20 -18.60 -0.45
CA VAL A 34 -48.28 -19.49 0.71
C VAL A 34 -49.59 -19.29 1.47
N SER A 35 -50.09 -18.06 1.62
CA SER A 35 -51.40 -17.81 2.25
C SER A 35 -52.57 -18.45 1.48
N LYS A 36 -52.40 -18.68 0.17
CA LYS A 36 -53.39 -19.32 -0.71
C LYS A 36 -53.18 -20.84 -0.85
N SER A 37 -52.32 -21.46 -0.05
CA SER A 37 -52.09 -22.90 -0.09
C SER A 37 -53.38 -23.70 0.17
N GLY A 38 -53.52 -24.83 -0.52
CA GLY A 38 -54.64 -25.76 -0.36
C GLY A 38 -54.68 -26.39 1.05
N ASN A 39 -55.83 -26.92 1.44
CA ASN A 39 -56.02 -27.54 2.75
C ASN A 39 -55.10 -28.75 2.95
N ASP A 40 -54.82 -29.50 1.89
CA ASP A 40 -53.86 -30.61 1.89
C ASP A 40 -52.44 -30.19 2.32
N VAL A 41 -51.97 -29.03 1.87
CA VAL A 41 -50.67 -28.47 2.25
C VAL A 41 -50.68 -27.94 3.68
N LEU A 42 -51.78 -27.32 4.12
CA LEU A 42 -51.90 -26.80 5.48
C LEU A 42 -52.03 -27.89 6.54
N ASP A 43 -52.78 -28.94 6.25
CA ASP A 43 -52.94 -30.08 7.16
C ASP A 43 -51.59 -30.76 7.40
N GLU A 44 -50.76 -30.86 6.36
CA GLU A 44 -49.39 -31.37 6.48
C GLU A 44 -48.48 -30.41 7.25
N LEU A 45 -48.61 -29.09 7.02
CA LEU A 45 -47.89 -28.08 7.81
C LEU A 45 -48.21 -28.20 9.31
N LYS A 46 -49.49 -28.39 9.65
CA LYS A 46 -49.97 -28.54 11.03
C LYS A 46 -49.44 -29.81 11.71
N LYS A 47 -49.17 -30.89 10.97
CA LYS A 47 -48.53 -32.08 11.53
C LYS A 47 -47.09 -31.82 11.98
N LEU A 48 -46.36 -30.99 11.22
CA LEU A 48 -44.96 -30.65 11.49
C LEU A 48 -44.82 -29.56 12.54
N ILE A 49 -45.79 -28.64 12.60
CA ILE A 49 -45.86 -27.58 13.59
C ILE A 49 -47.21 -27.69 14.29
N ASN A 50 -47.30 -28.60 15.25
CA ASN A 50 -48.55 -28.95 15.96
C ASN A 50 -49.21 -27.78 16.70
N THR A 51 -48.42 -26.76 17.06
CA THR A 51 -48.88 -25.52 17.71
C THR A 51 -49.45 -24.50 16.72
N LEU A 52 -49.33 -24.72 15.41
CA LEU A 52 -49.74 -23.75 14.40
C LEU A 52 -51.25 -23.79 14.17
N ASP A 53 -51.91 -22.64 14.37
CA ASP A 53 -53.24 -22.39 13.82
C ASP A 53 -53.08 -21.95 12.35
N THR A 54 -53.45 -22.84 11.43
CA THR A 54 -53.32 -22.63 9.98
C THR A 54 -54.23 -21.51 9.46
N SER A 55 -55.37 -21.27 10.11
CA SER A 55 -56.30 -20.20 9.74
C SER A 55 -55.75 -18.85 10.17
N LEU A 56 -55.23 -18.76 11.40
CA LEU A 56 -54.56 -17.58 11.90
C LEU A 56 -53.29 -17.28 11.08
N PHE A 57 -52.47 -18.29 10.79
CA PHE A 57 -51.26 -18.15 9.98
C PHE A 57 -51.54 -17.53 8.61
N LYS A 58 -52.58 -18.00 7.91
CA LYS A 58 -53.01 -17.40 6.63
C LYS A 58 -53.43 -15.95 6.79
N ALA A 59 -54.26 -15.66 7.79
CA ALA A 59 -54.75 -14.31 8.05
C ALA A 59 -53.60 -13.35 8.40
N GLU A 60 -52.62 -13.79 9.18
CA GLU A 60 -51.45 -13.00 9.55
C GLU A 60 -50.53 -12.71 8.37
N LEU A 61 -50.30 -13.68 7.47
CA LEU A 61 -49.52 -13.46 6.23
C LEU A 61 -50.17 -12.36 5.37
N GLU A 62 -51.48 -12.45 5.13
CA GLU A 62 -52.21 -11.48 4.30
C GLU A 62 -52.29 -10.10 4.97
N LYS A 63 -52.53 -10.07 6.28
CA LYS A 63 -52.54 -8.84 7.08
C LYS A 63 -51.16 -8.16 7.03
N THR A 64 -50.08 -8.93 7.19
CA THR A 64 -48.71 -8.41 7.17
C THR A 64 -48.39 -7.78 5.82
N VAL A 65 -48.76 -8.42 4.69
CA VAL A 65 -48.56 -7.85 3.35
C VAL A 65 -49.30 -6.51 3.21
N LYS A 66 -50.56 -6.43 3.65
CA LYS A 66 -51.34 -5.16 3.62
C LYS A 66 -50.70 -4.07 4.49
N GLN A 67 -50.25 -4.43 5.69
CA GLN A 67 -49.58 -3.49 6.59
C GLN A 67 -48.26 -2.98 5.98
N LEU A 68 -47.52 -3.83 5.26
CA LEU A 68 -46.29 -3.43 4.57
C LEU A 68 -46.56 -2.57 3.34
N ASP A 69 -47.63 -2.83 2.56
CA ASP A 69 -48.05 -1.94 1.46
C ASP A 69 -48.46 -0.56 1.98
N ASN A 70 -49.14 -0.50 3.13
CA ASN A 70 -49.48 0.75 3.81
C ASN A 70 -48.22 1.47 4.31
N LEU A 71 -47.26 0.75 4.91
CA LEU A 71 -45.99 1.32 5.36
C LEU A 71 -45.16 1.86 4.19
N GLU A 72 -45.12 1.17 3.05
CA GLU A 72 -44.45 1.64 1.84
C GLU A 72 -45.09 2.94 1.35
N SER A 73 -46.42 2.99 1.29
CA SER A 73 -47.18 4.17 0.87
C SER A 73 -46.98 5.35 1.84
N PHE A 74 -46.99 5.07 3.15
CA PHE A 74 -46.69 6.03 4.20
C PHE A 74 -45.26 6.55 4.09
N SER A 75 -44.29 5.67 3.84
CA SER A 75 -42.89 6.06 3.69
C SER A 75 -42.71 6.99 2.49
N LYS A 76 -43.31 6.67 1.32
CA LYS A 76 -43.21 7.49 0.11
C LYS A 76 -43.70 8.93 0.32
N THR A 77 -44.72 9.15 1.14
CA THR A 77 -45.25 10.49 1.43
C THR A 77 -44.46 11.26 2.50
N HIS A 78 -43.55 10.58 3.21
CA HIS A 78 -42.77 11.15 4.31
C HIS A 78 -41.25 11.22 4.02
N LEU A 79 -40.81 10.79 2.83
CA LEU A 79 -39.40 10.82 2.40
C LEU A 79 -38.86 12.25 2.14
N ASP A 80 -39.70 13.17 1.67
CA ASP A 80 -39.33 14.57 1.38
C ASP A 80 -39.44 15.49 2.62
N GLY A 81 -39.55 14.90 3.80
CA GLY A 81 -39.77 15.60 5.05
C GLY A 81 -38.50 15.93 5.84
N ASP A 82 -38.64 16.85 6.80
CA ASP A 82 -37.65 17.07 7.87
C ASP A 82 -37.31 15.74 8.59
N LEU A 83 -36.12 15.63 9.16
CA LEU A 83 -35.59 14.45 9.83
C LEU A 83 -36.59 13.84 10.83
N GLN A 84 -37.39 14.68 11.50
CA GLN A 84 -38.48 14.23 12.39
C GLN A 84 -39.55 13.37 11.69
N ARG A 85 -39.90 13.69 10.43
CA ARG A 85 -40.86 12.92 9.61
C ARG A 85 -40.29 11.57 9.18
N ILE A 86 -38.97 11.44 9.06
CA ILE A 86 -38.35 10.13 8.84
C ILE A 86 -38.47 9.28 10.12
N GLY A 87 -38.38 9.91 11.30
CA GLY A 87 -38.61 9.26 12.59
C GLY A 87 -39.98 8.57 12.69
N THR A 88 -41.03 9.18 12.14
CA THR A 88 -42.40 8.63 12.20
C THR A 88 -42.57 7.34 11.40
N ILE A 89 -41.69 7.04 10.44
CA ILE A 89 -41.70 5.77 9.71
C ILE A 89 -41.37 4.61 10.64
N PHE A 90 -40.42 4.79 11.56
CA PHE A 90 -40.11 3.78 12.58
C PHE A 90 -41.29 3.61 13.55
N ASP A 91 -41.98 4.69 13.90
CA ASP A 91 -43.18 4.62 14.74
C ASP A 91 -44.30 3.82 14.07
N GLU A 92 -44.53 4.06 12.77
CA GLU A 92 -45.53 3.32 11.99
C GLU A 92 -45.15 1.84 11.88
N ALA A 93 -43.88 1.54 11.59
CA ALA A 93 -43.36 0.16 11.53
C ALA A 93 -43.48 -0.59 12.86
N SER A 94 -43.41 0.12 13.99
CA SER A 94 -43.56 -0.47 15.33
C SER A 94 -44.94 -1.11 15.59
N SER A 95 -45.93 -0.78 14.76
CA SER A 95 -47.29 -1.32 14.83
C SER A 95 -47.48 -2.62 14.03
N ILE A 96 -46.44 -3.09 13.32
CA ILE A 96 -46.48 -4.30 12.49
C ILE A 96 -45.86 -5.46 13.27
N SER A 97 -46.70 -6.35 13.81
CA SER A 97 -46.24 -7.55 14.53
C SER A 97 -45.72 -8.65 13.61
N GLY A 98 -46.15 -8.68 12.34
CA GLY A 98 -45.82 -9.75 11.41
C GLY A 98 -46.61 -11.04 11.66
N VAL A 99 -45.99 -12.19 11.41
CA VAL A 99 -46.57 -13.53 11.57
C VAL A 99 -45.90 -14.23 12.74
N SER A 100 -46.69 -14.71 13.72
CA SER A 100 -46.17 -15.29 14.96
C SER A 100 -45.74 -16.74 14.76
N ILE A 101 -44.61 -16.92 14.08
CA ILE A 101 -44.01 -18.23 13.82
C ILE A 101 -42.49 -18.11 13.73
N ASP A 102 -41.77 -19.13 14.23
CA ASP A 102 -40.36 -19.27 13.89
C ASP A 102 -40.23 -19.65 12.41
N SER A 103 -39.95 -18.64 11.59
CA SER A 103 -39.70 -18.77 10.14
C SER A 103 -38.73 -19.91 9.80
N LYS A 104 -37.75 -20.23 10.66
CA LYS A 104 -36.80 -21.31 10.40
C LYS A 104 -37.47 -22.66 10.27
N LEU A 105 -38.55 -22.90 11.02
CA LEU A 105 -39.33 -24.14 10.94
C LEU A 105 -39.93 -24.34 9.54
N LEU A 106 -40.24 -23.25 8.83
CA LEU A 106 -40.75 -23.29 7.46
C LEU A 106 -39.65 -23.71 6.46
N ALA A 107 -38.41 -23.31 6.71
CA ALA A 107 -37.25 -23.73 5.92
C ALA A 107 -36.79 -25.16 6.26
N ASP A 108 -36.83 -25.53 7.54
CA ASP A 108 -36.48 -26.85 8.08
C ASP A 108 -37.17 -27.01 9.46
N PRO A 109 -38.10 -27.97 9.65
CA PRO A 109 -38.29 -29.19 8.86
C PRO A 109 -39.32 -29.13 7.72
N VAL A 110 -40.15 -28.09 7.62
CA VAL A 110 -41.32 -28.09 6.72
C VAL A 110 -40.93 -28.27 5.26
N SER A 111 -40.05 -27.43 4.72
CA SER A 111 -39.65 -27.57 3.32
C SER A 111 -38.95 -28.90 3.03
N VAL A 112 -38.21 -29.44 3.99
CA VAL A 112 -37.47 -30.70 3.82
C VAL A 112 -38.45 -31.87 3.74
N SER A 113 -39.41 -31.92 4.67
CA SER A 113 -40.48 -32.92 4.67
C SER A 113 -41.39 -32.80 3.44
N PHE A 114 -41.70 -31.58 3.01
CA PHE A 114 -42.55 -31.39 1.83
C PHE A 114 -41.87 -31.90 0.56
N ALA A 115 -40.55 -31.72 0.41
CA ALA A 115 -39.81 -32.15 -0.77
C ALA A 115 -39.84 -33.68 -1.00
N THR A 116 -40.00 -34.45 0.08
CA THR A 116 -40.06 -35.92 0.04
C THR A 116 -41.48 -36.49 0.04
N SER A 117 -42.51 -35.63 0.06
CA SER A 117 -43.92 -36.05 0.06
C SER A 117 -44.33 -36.73 -1.25
N SER A 118 -45.13 -37.77 -1.16
CA SER A 118 -45.76 -38.44 -2.31
C SER A 118 -46.94 -37.65 -2.90
N ASN A 119 -47.49 -36.67 -2.17
CA ASN A 119 -48.52 -35.77 -2.69
C ASN A 119 -47.88 -34.64 -3.51
N GLN A 120 -48.20 -34.59 -4.81
CA GLN A 120 -47.63 -33.60 -5.74
C GLN A 120 -47.89 -32.14 -5.33
N ASN A 121 -49.02 -31.82 -4.68
CA ASN A 121 -49.31 -30.45 -4.24
C ASN A 121 -48.42 -30.02 -3.08
N ILE A 122 -48.15 -30.94 -2.15
CA ILE A 122 -47.24 -30.73 -1.00
C ILE A 122 -45.80 -30.60 -1.52
N GLN A 123 -45.38 -31.52 -2.39
CA GLN A 123 -44.03 -31.50 -2.98
C GLN A 123 -43.74 -30.21 -3.75
N LYS A 124 -44.68 -29.74 -4.58
CA LYS A 124 -44.54 -28.47 -5.32
C LYS A 124 -44.47 -27.24 -4.40
N SER A 125 -45.01 -27.34 -3.18
CA SER A 125 -45.01 -26.24 -2.21
C SER A 125 -43.69 -26.12 -1.45
N ALA A 126 -42.85 -27.17 -1.41
CA ALA A 126 -41.59 -27.19 -0.67
C ALA A 126 -40.69 -25.97 -0.95
N GLY A 127 -40.47 -25.65 -2.24
CA GLY A 127 -39.63 -24.52 -2.63
C GLY A 127 -40.16 -23.16 -2.16
N LYS A 128 -41.49 -23.01 -2.01
CA LYS A 128 -42.11 -21.77 -1.52
C LYS A 128 -41.92 -21.62 -0.02
N PHE A 129 -42.14 -22.69 0.73
CA PHE A 129 -41.91 -22.73 2.18
C PHE A 129 -40.43 -22.51 2.53
N LYS A 130 -39.50 -23.07 1.73
CA LYS A 130 -38.06 -22.77 1.88
C LYS A 130 -37.75 -21.29 1.75
N LYS A 131 -38.30 -20.64 0.72
CA LYS A 131 -38.09 -19.21 0.48
C LYS A 131 -38.71 -18.37 1.59
N LEU A 132 -39.93 -18.69 2.01
CA LEU A 132 -40.63 -18.01 3.10
C LEU A 132 -39.89 -18.16 4.44
N GLY A 133 -39.37 -19.35 4.74
CA GLY A 133 -38.65 -19.62 5.98
C GLY A 133 -37.27 -18.97 6.10
N ASN A 134 -36.73 -18.47 4.99
CA ASN A 134 -35.50 -17.67 4.99
C ASN A 134 -35.76 -16.17 5.23
N LEU A 135 -37.02 -15.75 5.34
CA LEU A 135 -37.42 -14.37 5.64
C LEU A 135 -37.73 -14.22 7.13
N GLN A 136 -37.48 -13.04 7.69
CA GLN A 136 -37.99 -12.72 9.02
C GLN A 136 -39.48 -12.40 8.93
N LEU A 137 -40.30 -13.20 9.61
CA LEU A 137 -41.75 -13.05 9.60
C LEU A 137 -42.29 -12.42 10.89
N ASP A 138 -41.69 -12.73 12.03
CA ASP A 138 -42.10 -12.19 13.33
C ASP A 138 -41.33 -10.91 13.67
N PHE A 139 -42.07 -9.83 13.91
CA PHE A 139 -41.58 -8.51 14.32
C PHE A 139 -42.15 -8.06 15.68
N SER A 140 -42.93 -8.90 16.36
CA SER A 140 -43.64 -8.57 17.60
C SER A 140 -42.70 -8.10 18.72
N ASN A 141 -41.53 -8.72 18.83
CA ASN A 141 -40.52 -8.40 19.86
C ASN A 141 -39.66 -7.17 19.52
N HIS A 142 -39.85 -6.54 18.36
CA HIS A 142 -39.03 -5.42 17.88
C HIS A 142 -39.69 -4.06 18.02
N ARG A 143 -40.87 -3.97 18.64
CA ARG A 143 -41.60 -2.72 18.86
C ARG A 143 -40.76 -1.67 19.61
N ALA A 144 -40.06 -2.11 20.66
CA ALA A 144 -39.17 -1.24 21.45
C ALA A 144 -37.97 -0.75 20.63
N ASP A 145 -37.39 -1.60 19.79
CA ASP A 145 -36.29 -1.23 18.91
C ASP A 145 -36.71 -0.13 17.92
N PHE A 146 -37.88 -0.27 17.28
CA PHE A 146 -38.43 0.75 16.39
C PHE A 146 -38.72 2.08 17.11
N LYS A 147 -39.35 2.02 18.29
CA LYS A 147 -39.62 3.23 19.10
C LYS A 147 -38.33 3.94 19.51
N THR A 148 -37.31 3.18 19.86
CA THR A 148 -36.00 3.73 20.26
C THR A 148 -35.29 4.37 19.06
N ALA A 149 -35.37 3.75 17.87
CA ALA A 149 -34.87 4.33 16.64
C ALA A 149 -35.57 5.66 16.30
N SER A 150 -36.91 5.74 16.41
CA SER A 150 -37.65 7.01 16.25
C SER A 150 -37.13 8.10 17.20
N LEU A 151 -36.97 7.78 18.49
CA LEU A 151 -36.44 8.72 19.48
C LEU A 151 -35.01 9.17 19.17
N SER A 152 -34.17 8.28 18.63
CA SER A 152 -32.81 8.61 18.21
C SER A 152 -32.79 9.62 17.06
N VAL A 153 -33.73 9.53 16.12
CA VAL A 153 -33.90 10.53 15.05
C VAL A 153 -34.27 11.90 15.63
N ILE A 154 -35.19 11.96 16.61
CA ILE A 154 -35.57 13.22 17.28
C ILE A 154 -34.37 13.83 18.03
N LYS A 155 -33.59 13.01 18.74
CA LYS A 155 -32.39 13.47 19.45
C LYS A 155 -31.32 13.99 18.49
N LEU A 156 -31.14 13.32 17.35
CA LEU A 156 -30.20 13.74 16.30
C LEU A 156 -30.62 15.08 15.70
N LYS A 157 -31.92 15.26 15.44
CA LYS A 157 -32.47 16.55 14.98
C LYS A 157 -32.18 17.66 15.98
N ARG A 158 -32.54 17.49 17.26
CA ARG A 158 -32.26 18.51 18.31
C ARG A 158 -30.79 18.85 18.39
N PHE A 159 -29.91 17.86 18.33
CA PHE A 159 -28.48 18.11 18.33
C PHE A 159 -28.04 19.01 17.17
N PHE A 160 -28.58 18.80 15.96
CA PHE A 160 -28.30 19.65 14.81
C PHE A 160 -28.97 21.02 14.91
N ASP A 161 -30.20 21.10 15.43
CA ASP A 161 -30.89 22.37 15.70
C ASP A 161 -30.10 23.22 16.74
N ASP A 162 -29.51 22.58 17.75
CA ASP A 162 -28.69 23.22 18.79
C ASP A 162 -27.30 23.65 18.26
N LEU A 163 -26.69 22.83 17.40
CA LEU A 163 -25.40 23.13 16.75
C LEU A 163 -25.51 24.27 15.75
N PHE A 164 -26.60 24.29 15.01
CA PHE A 164 -26.90 25.25 13.98
C PHE A 164 -28.11 26.04 14.46
N VAL A 165 -27.91 26.99 15.38
CA VAL A 165 -28.97 27.86 15.90
C VAL A 165 -29.69 28.53 14.71
N ILE A 166 -30.81 27.95 14.27
CA ILE A 166 -31.68 28.57 13.28
C ILE A 166 -32.50 29.60 14.05
N SER A 167 -32.08 30.86 13.98
CA SER A 167 -32.91 31.98 14.40
C SER A 167 -34.15 32.04 13.49
N THR A 168 -35.24 31.43 13.93
CA THR A 168 -36.55 31.67 13.33
C THR A 168 -36.99 33.08 13.70
N VAL A 169 -36.63 34.06 12.88
CA VAL A 169 -37.30 35.36 12.90
C VAL A 169 -38.66 35.16 12.24
N SER A 170 -39.70 35.21 13.06
CA SER A 170 -41.07 35.39 12.61
C SER A 170 -41.21 36.81 12.04
N THR A 171 -41.33 36.94 10.72
CA THR A 171 -41.89 38.13 10.08
C THR A 171 -42.97 37.72 9.11
N SER A 172 -44.21 37.97 9.50
CA SER A 172 -45.28 38.29 8.57
C SER A 172 -44.89 39.58 7.84
N GLU A 173 -44.72 39.50 6.52
CA GLU A 173 -45.32 40.39 5.52
C GLU A 173 -44.74 40.09 4.13
N HIS A 174 -45.62 40.14 3.13
CA HIS A 174 -45.37 39.78 1.75
C HIS A 174 -44.22 40.59 1.12
N HIS A 175 -43.11 39.95 0.77
CA HIS A 175 -42.20 40.44 -0.26
C HIS A 175 -41.63 39.27 -1.07
N THR A 176 -41.58 39.50 -2.39
CA THR A 176 -41.21 38.58 -3.46
C THR A 176 -39.99 37.70 -3.16
N ASP A 177 -40.09 36.45 -3.61
CA ASP A 177 -39.25 35.30 -3.28
C ASP A 177 -37.79 35.42 -3.79
N TYR A 178 -37.00 36.30 -3.16
CA TYR A 178 -35.55 36.40 -3.38
C TYR A 178 -34.75 35.32 -2.64
N SER A 179 -35.42 34.53 -1.78
CA SER A 179 -34.80 33.48 -0.96
C SER A 179 -34.29 32.32 -1.83
N ILE A 180 -35.06 31.89 -2.83
CA ILE A 180 -34.69 30.80 -3.77
C ILE A 180 -33.46 31.19 -4.61
N LEU A 181 -33.33 32.46 -5.00
CA LEU A 181 -32.18 32.97 -5.73
C LEU A 181 -30.91 33.02 -4.86
N GLN A 182 -31.04 33.29 -3.55
CA GLN A 182 -29.92 33.31 -2.62
C GLN A 182 -29.47 31.89 -2.22
N TYR A 183 -30.39 30.96 -1.97
CA TYR A 183 -30.05 29.56 -1.68
C TYR A 183 -29.52 28.81 -2.91
N SER A 184 -30.03 29.10 -4.11
CA SER A 184 -29.46 28.56 -5.35
C SER A 184 -28.08 29.13 -5.63
N ALA A 185 -27.84 30.43 -5.41
CA ALA A 185 -26.50 31.01 -5.50
C ALA A 185 -25.53 30.44 -4.47
N PHE A 186 -25.98 30.17 -3.23
CA PHE A 186 -25.16 29.56 -2.19
C PHE A 186 -24.82 28.09 -2.53
N LEU A 187 -25.78 27.28 -2.99
CA LEU A 187 -25.52 25.91 -3.44
C LEU A 187 -24.63 25.86 -4.70
N LEU A 188 -24.82 26.79 -5.65
CA LEU A 188 -23.98 26.93 -6.84
C LEU A 188 -22.56 27.37 -6.54
N ILE A 189 -22.28 27.98 -5.39
CA ILE A 189 -20.92 28.37 -4.99
C ILE A 189 -20.31 27.30 -4.09
N PHE A 190 -21.02 26.84 -3.05
CA PHE A 190 -20.45 25.96 -2.03
C PHE A 190 -20.34 24.50 -2.47
N ILE A 191 -21.25 23.98 -3.31
CA ILE A 191 -21.11 22.61 -3.83
C ILE A 191 -19.89 22.53 -4.77
N PRO A 192 -19.69 23.44 -5.75
CA PRO A 192 -18.48 23.43 -6.57
C PRO A 192 -17.21 23.72 -5.76
N VAL A 193 -17.24 24.61 -4.76
CA VAL A 193 -16.08 24.83 -3.89
C VAL A 193 -15.76 23.60 -3.04
N GLY A 194 -16.77 22.90 -2.52
CA GLY A 194 -16.59 21.65 -1.77
C GLY A 194 -16.08 20.51 -2.64
N LEU A 195 -16.64 20.35 -3.85
CA LEU A 195 -16.18 19.38 -4.85
C LEU A 195 -14.81 19.74 -5.40
N ALA A 196 -14.49 21.02 -5.58
CA ALA A 196 -13.17 21.50 -5.97
C ALA A 196 -12.17 21.29 -4.84
N TYR A 197 -12.54 21.52 -3.58
CA TYR A 197 -11.69 21.24 -2.42
C TYR A 197 -11.43 19.74 -2.27
N TYR A 198 -12.46 18.90 -2.36
CA TYR A 198 -12.34 17.44 -2.32
C TYR A 198 -11.54 16.93 -3.52
N GLY A 199 -11.87 17.40 -4.73
CA GLY A 199 -11.15 17.11 -5.97
C GLY A 199 -9.69 17.51 -5.88
N THR A 200 -9.38 18.70 -5.36
CA THR A 200 -8.01 19.16 -5.13
C THR A 200 -7.31 18.30 -4.08
N ARG A 201 -7.99 17.87 -3.01
CA ARG A 201 -7.43 16.95 -2.01
C ARG A 201 -7.16 15.57 -2.60
N VAL A 202 -8.05 15.04 -3.44
CA VAL A 202 -7.87 13.77 -4.15
C VAL A 202 -6.75 13.88 -5.18
N ILE A 203 -6.70 14.96 -5.97
CA ILE A 203 -5.64 15.25 -6.94
C ILE A 203 -4.30 15.40 -6.21
N LEU A 204 -4.24 16.17 -5.11
CA LEU A 204 -3.02 16.31 -4.31
C LEU A 204 -2.58 14.98 -3.70
N LYS A 205 -3.52 14.16 -3.20
CA LYS A 205 -3.23 12.82 -2.69
C LYS A 205 -2.73 11.90 -3.81
N ASN A 206 -3.31 11.98 -5.00
CA ASN A 206 -2.90 11.20 -6.16
C ASN A 206 -1.53 11.64 -6.67
N ARG A 207 -1.28 12.95 -6.77
CA ARG A 207 0.04 13.51 -7.10
C ARG A 207 1.10 13.07 -6.10
N LYS A 208 0.77 13.01 -4.81
CA LYS A 208 1.67 12.43 -3.79
C LYS A 208 1.86 10.93 -3.97
N LEU A 209 0.81 10.16 -4.25
CA LEU A 209 0.91 8.72 -4.53
C LEU A 209 1.73 8.38 -5.78
N ASP A 210 1.82 9.32 -6.73
CA ASP A 210 2.62 9.19 -7.95
C ASP A 210 4.00 9.87 -7.84
N ASP A 211 4.25 10.63 -6.75
CA ASP A 211 5.54 11.25 -6.46
C ASP A 211 6.47 10.23 -5.78
N PRO A 212 7.59 9.83 -6.41
CA PRO A 212 8.55 8.91 -5.80
C PRO A 212 9.09 9.44 -4.45
N ASN A 213 9.07 10.75 -4.23
CA ASN A 213 9.51 11.39 -2.98
C ASN A 213 8.51 11.28 -1.83
N THR A 214 7.25 10.94 -2.10
CA THR A 214 6.27 10.67 -1.03
C THR A 214 6.57 9.36 -0.29
N TYR A 215 7.32 8.48 -0.95
CA TYR A 215 7.67 7.17 -0.45
C TYR A 215 9.11 7.08 0.07
N LEU A 216 9.96 8.03 -0.27
CA LEU A 216 11.14 8.34 0.52
C LEU A 216 10.61 8.65 1.93
N HIS A 217 11.14 8.00 2.97
CA HIS A 217 10.57 7.91 4.35
C HIS A 217 9.66 6.70 4.66
N LEU A 218 9.42 5.79 3.70
CA LEU A 218 8.40 4.72 3.78
C LEU A 218 8.50 3.66 4.88
N LEU A 219 9.62 3.59 5.58
CA LEU A 219 9.81 2.49 6.48
C LEU A 219 9.10 2.85 7.78
N HIS A 220 7.90 2.29 7.92
CA HIS A 220 7.32 1.97 9.22
C HIS A 220 8.21 0.93 9.93
N THR A 221 9.46 1.34 10.14
CA THR A 221 10.39 0.77 11.10
C THR A 221 9.81 1.10 12.47
N PRO A 222 9.87 0.16 13.44
CA PRO A 222 9.51 0.46 14.82
C PRO A 222 10.14 1.78 15.29
N GLU A 223 9.47 2.50 16.20
CA GLU A 223 10.04 3.70 16.82
C GLU A 223 11.49 3.43 17.26
N GLY A 224 12.41 4.31 16.87
CA GLY A 224 13.84 4.18 17.21
C GLY A 224 14.67 3.22 16.33
N GLN A 225 14.13 2.69 15.22
CA GLN A 225 14.89 1.83 14.29
C GLN A 225 15.13 2.47 12.90
N MET A 226 14.77 3.74 12.72
CA MET A 226 14.99 4.45 11.46
C MET A 226 16.47 4.61 11.11
N GLN A 227 17.36 4.71 12.10
CA GLN A 227 18.80 4.76 11.82
C GLN A 227 19.36 3.45 11.22
N ASN A 228 18.59 2.37 11.24
CA ASN A 228 19.00 1.07 10.70
C ASN A 228 18.55 0.89 9.24
N VAL A 229 17.80 1.84 8.67
CA VAL A 229 17.38 1.77 7.26
C VAL A 229 18.60 1.64 6.35
N GLY A 230 18.63 0.58 5.54
CA GLY A 230 19.73 0.29 4.61
C GLY A 230 21.00 -0.28 5.26
N ARG A 231 21.32 0.06 6.53
CA ARG A 231 22.58 -0.34 7.19
C ARG A 231 22.64 -1.80 7.61
N ASP A 232 21.56 -2.32 8.20
CA ASP A 232 21.48 -3.72 8.67
C ASP A 232 20.55 -4.58 7.80
N TYR A 233 20.08 -4.02 6.68
CA TYR A 233 18.98 -4.57 5.89
C TYR A 233 19.37 -5.84 5.17
N TRP A 234 20.65 -6.00 4.82
CA TRP A 234 21.09 -7.09 3.95
C TRP A 234 22.19 -7.95 4.56
N ASN A 235 22.55 -7.69 5.82
CA ASN A 235 23.33 -8.64 6.61
C ASN A 235 22.51 -9.92 6.85
N TYR A 236 23.20 -11.00 7.25
CA TYR A 236 22.62 -12.33 7.53
C TYR A 236 21.36 -12.29 8.44
N TYR A 237 21.18 -11.21 9.20
CA TYR A 237 20.09 -11.00 10.14
C TYR A 237 18.87 -10.22 9.61
N ASN A 238 18.85 -9.72 8.35
CA ASN A 238 17.82 -8.86 7.72
C ASN A 238 16.50 -8.84 8.53
N PRO A 239 16.35 -7.90 9.48
CA PRO A 239 15.26 -7.99 10.42
C PRO A 239 13.94 -7.77 9.66
N PRO A 240 13.00 -8.73 9.78
CA PRO A 240 11.69 -8.60 9.15
C PRO A 240 11.01 -7.33 9.66
N LEU A 241 10.41 -6.54 8.77
CA LEU A 241 9.57 -5.42 9.17
C LEU A 241 8.39 -5.93 10.03
N PRO A 242 7.73 -5.04 10.79
CA PRO A 242 6.53 -5.41 11.55
C PRO A 242 5.47 -6.14 10.72
N ILE A 243 5.25 -5.72 9.46
CA ILE A 243 4.36 -6.40 8.51
C ILE A 243 4.82 -7.82 8.20
N HIS A 244 6.11 -8.04 7.96
CA HIS A 244 6.69 -9.36 7.67
C HIS A 244 6.57 -10.27 8.88
N THR A 245 6.90 -9.77 10.07
CA THR A 245 6.77 -10.52 11.32
C THR A 245 5.33 -10.93 11.58
N ALA A 246 4.37 -10.00 11.43
CA ALA A 246 2.95 -10.29 11.61
C ALA A 246 2.43 -11.31 10.57
N LEU A 247 2.95 -11.26 9.35
CA LEU A 247 2.63 -12.22 8.29
C LEU A 247 3.18 -13.62 8.61
N LYS A 248 4.47 -13.73 8.98
CA LYS A 248 5.11 -15.01 9.37
C LYS A 248 4.40 -15.66 10.57
N GLN A 249 4.01 -14.86 11.55
CA GLN A 249 3.27 -15.31 12.73
C GLN A 249 1.77 -15.56 12.48
N GLN A 250 1.29 -15.33 11.25
CA GLN A 250 -0.13 -15.39 10.88
C GLN A 250 -1.03 -14.60 11.84
N ASN A 251 -0.55 -13.46 12.34
CA ASN A 251 -1.31 -12.57 13.22
C ASN A 251 -2.12 -11.58 12.38
N TRP A 252 -3.35 -11.94 12.03
CA TRP A 252 -4.20 -11.14 11.14
C TRP A 252 -4.46 -9.73 11.64
N LYS A 253 -4.71 -9.55 12.94
CA LYS A 253 -5.05 -8.25 13.52
C LYS A 253 -3.87 -7.29 13.34
N LYS A 254 -2.67 -7.71 13.78
CA LYS A 254 -1.44 -6.91 13.65
C LYS A 254 -1.09 -6.69 12.18
N PHE A 255 -1.14 -7.72 11.34
CA PHE A 255 -0.86 -7.59 9.91
C PHE A 255 -1.76 -6.55 9.23
N LYS A 256 -3.08 -6.63 9.46
CA LYS A 256 -4.05 -5.68 8.91
C LYS A 256 -3.75 -4.26 9.38
N GLU A 257 -3.44 -4.10 10.66
CA GLU A 257 -3.08 -2.82 11.26
C GLU A 257 -1.85 -2.19 10.60
N GLU A 258 -0.77 -2.96 10.42
CA GLU A 258 0.45 -2.48 9.74
C GLU A 258 0.16 -2.06 8.29
N VAL A 259 -0.60 -2.86 7.54
CA VAL A 259 -0.99 -2.52 6.16
C VAL A 259 -1.84 -1.25 6.14
N ASP A 260 -2.83 -1.14 7.04
CA ASP A 260 -3.72 0.03 7.10
C ASP A 260 -2.99 1.32 7.47
N ARG A 261 -1.91 1.22 8.28
CA ARG A 261 -0.99 2.32 8.59
C ARG A 261 -0.04 2.69 7.44
N GLY A 262 -0.09 1.99 6.31
CA GLY A 262 0.71 2.30 5.12
C GLY A 262 2.07 1.60 5.05
N ALA A 263 2.23 0.47 5.75
CA ALA A 263 3.44 -0.36 5.58
C ALA A 263 3.63 -0.74 4.11
N ASN A 264 4.90 -0.75 3.66
CA ASN A 264 5.23 -1.10 2.28
C ASN A 264 4.97 -2.59 2.00
N VAL A 265 3.87 -2.87 1.32
CA VAL A 265 3.43 -4.23 0.94
C VAL A 265 4.29 -4.92 -0.12
N ASN A 266 5.25 -4.19 -0.72
CA ASN A 266 6.19 -4.70 -1.72
C ASN A 266 7.63 -4.83 -1.20
N ALA A 267 7.87 -4.49 0.07
CA ALA A 267 9.19 -4.58 0.69
C ALA A 267 9.67 -6.03 0.76
N TYR A 268 10.82 -6.33 0.16
CA TYR A 268 11.43 -7.66 0.22
C TYR A 268 11.89 -7.98 1.65
N PHE A 269 11.84 -9.27 1.98
CA PHE A 269 12.40 -9.81 3.21
C PHE A 269 12.99 -11.20 2.97
N ASN A 270 13.84 -11.64 3.89
CA ASN A 270 14.46 -12.95 3.81
C ASN A 270 13.50 -14.06 4.25
N GLU A 271 13.37 -15.07 3.40
CA GLU A 271 12.72 -16.34 3.68
C GLU A 271 13.67 -17.50 3.34
N GLY A 272 14.38 -17.98 4.38
CA GLY A 272 15.42 -18.99 4.23
C GLY A 272 16.59 -18.48 3.41
N PHE A 273 16.72 -18.98 2.18
CA PHE A 273 17.78 -18.61 1.23
C PHE A 273 17.29 -17.70 0.09
N SER A 274 16.02 -17.27 0.11
CA SER A 274 15.40 -16.47 -0.95
C SER A 274 14.82 -15.16 -0.40
N LEU A 275 14.97 -14.07 -1.13
CA LEU A 275 14.28 -12.82 -0.92
C LEU A 275 12.94 -12.84 -1.65
N THR A 276 11.87 -12.57 -0.92
CA THR A 276 10.50 -12.62 -1.44
C THR A 276 9.68 -11.41 -1.02
N THR A 277 8.63 -11.12 -1.80
CA THR A 277 7.65 -10.09 -1.45
C THR A 277 6.57 -10.66 -0.53
N PRO A 278 5.89 -9.81 0.28
CA PRO A 278 4.80 -10.26 1.15
C PRO A 278 3.69 -10.98 0.38
N VAL A 279 3.37 -10.55 -0.84
CA VAL A 279 2.27 -11.13 -1.63
C VAL A 279 2.61 -12.53 -2.14
N LEU A 280 3.87 -12.76 -2.53
CA LEU A 280 4.33 -14.07 -2.99
C LEU A 280 4.44 -15.04 -1.81
N TYR A 281 4.98 -14.60 -0.67
CA TYR A 281 4.99 -15.41 0.56
C TYR A 281 3.58 -15.79 1.02
N ALA A 282 2.62 -14.87 0.91
CA ALA A 282 1.24 -15.10 1.32
C ALA A 282 0.39 -15.88 0.30
N GLN A 283 0.97 -16.36 -0.80
CA GLN A 283 0.21 -16.94 -1.92
C GLN A 283 -0.64 -18.15 -1.51
N ASP A 284 -0.20 -18.94 -0.53
CA ASP A 284 -0.96 -20.11 -0.06
C ASP A 284 -1.95 -19.76 1.06
N VAL A 285 -2.04 -18.48 1.46
CA VAL A 285 -2.97 -17.98 2.48
C VAL A 285 -3.82 -16.85 1.90
N PRO A 286 -4.92 -17.16 1.17
CA PRO A 286 -5.68 -16.20 0.37
C PRO A 286 -6.14 -14.95 1.11
N LYS A 287 -6.44 -15.08 2.40
CA LYS A 287 -6.83 -13.96 3.26
C LYS A 287 -5.80 -12.83 3.25
N TYR A 288 -4.50 -13.16 3.34
CA TYR A 288 -3.40 -12.20 3.37
C TYR A 288 -3.06 -11.71 1.96
N ALA A 289 -2.87 -12.62 1.01
CA ALA A 289 -2.54 -12.25 -0.38
C ALA A 289 -3.60 -11.33 -1.00
N ILE A 290 -4.90 -11.62 -0.83
CA ILE A 290 -5.98 -10.75 -1.31
C ILE A 290 -5.92 -9.37 -0.65
N TYR A 291 -5.60 -9.31 0.65
CA TYR A 291 -5.48 -8.02 1.34
C TYR A 291 -4.31 -7.21 0.80
N LEU A 292 -3.15 -7.84 0.57
CA LEU A 292 -1.98 -7.20 -0.03
C LEU A 292 -2.30 -6.68 -1.44
N ILE A 293 -2.91 -7.49 -2.29
CA ILE A 293 -3.32 -7.11 -3.66
C ILE A 293 -4.23 -5.89 -3.61
N LYS A 294 -5.26 -5.90 -2.76
CA LYS A 294 -6.20 -4.78 -2.60
C LYS A 294 -5.55 -3.49 -2.08
N ASN A 295 -4.36 -3.59 -1.48
CA ASN A 295 -3.60 -2.47 -0.96
C ASN A 295 -2.35 -2.15 -1.80
N GLY A 296 -2.34 -2.55 -3.08
CA GLY A 296 -1.34 -2.12 -4.05
C GLY A 296 -0.09 -2.99 -4.11
N ALA A 297 -0.18 -4.26 -3.71
CA ALA A 297 0.91 -5.20 -3.93
C ALA A 297 1.18 -5.41 -5.42
N ASP A 298 2.44 -5.31 -5.82
CA ASP A 298 2.88 -5.53 -7.18
C ASP A 298 3.22 -7.01 -7.40
N THR A 299 2.32 -7.70 -8.09
CA THR A 299 2.41 -9.12 -8.42
C THR A 299 3.31 -9.41 -9.63
N SER A 300 3.84 -8.36 -10.28
CA SER A 300 4.85 -8.51 -11.34
C SER A 300 6.27 -8.67 -10.80
N LEU A 301 6.51 -8.29 -9.54
CA LEU A 301 7.77 -8.47 -8.85
C LEU A 301 8.08 -9.94 -8.65
N LEU A 302 9.30 -10.33 -9.05
CA LEU A 302 9.82 -11.69 -8.92
C LEU A 302 10.61 -11.82 -7.62
N SER A 303 10.53 -12.96 -6.94
CA SER A 303 11.50 -13.28 -5.87
C SER A 303 12.90 -13.48 -6.44
N SER A 304 13.90 -13.58 -5.57
CA SER A 304 15.31 -13.75 -5.96
C SER A 304 15.65 -15.08 -6.66
N ASP A 305 14.74 -16.05 -6.60
CA ASP A 305 14.76 -17.31 -7.34
C ASP A 305 13.93 -17.24 -8.64
N PHE A 306 13.47 -16.04 -9.01
CA PHE A 306 12.63 -15.76 -10.18
C PHE A 306 11.22 -16.36 -10.11
N SER A 307 10.74 -16.76 -8.93
CA SER A 307 9.35 -17.18 -8.75
C SER A 307 8.40 -15.99 -8.93
N LYS A 308 7.22 -16.28 -9.51
CA LYS A 308 6.21 -15.29 -9.85
C LYS A 308 4.88 -15.62 -9.18
N PHE A 309 4.14 -14.58 -8.81
CA PHE A 309 2.80 -14.73 -8.26
C PHE A 309 1.84 -15.42 -9.26
N SER A 310 1.16 -16.48 -8.82
CA SER A 310 0.12 -17.15 -9.60
C SER A 310 -1.24 -16.47 -9.43
N TRP A 311 -1.90 -16.21 -10.55
CA TRP A 311 -3.26 -15.65 -10.59
C TRP A 311 -4.37 -16.69 -10.50
N ASP A 312 -4.02 -17.95 -10.25
CA ASP A 312 -5.00 -19.04 -10.22
C ASP A 312 -5.87 -19.03 -8.96
N GLY A 313 -6.89 -19.89 -8.95
CA GLY A 313 -7.80 -20.06 -7.82
C GLY A 313 -8.49 -18.75 -7.38
N PRO A 314 -8.41 -18.38 -6.09
CA PRO A 314 -9.16 -17.24 -5.53
C PRO A 314 -8.68 -15.87 -6.05
N TYR A 315 -7.53 -15.80 -6.72
CA TYR A 315 -6.91 -14.55 -7.17
C TYR A 315 -7.38 -14.08 -8.55
N LYS A 316 -7.95 -14.99 -9.36
CA LYS A 316 -8.32 -14.74 -10.77
C LYS A 316 -9.18 -13.50 -10.95
N LYS A 317 -10.11 -13.23 -10.02
CA LYS A 317 -11.02 -12.06 -10.05
C LYS A 317 -10.35 -10.71 -9.78
N TYR A 318 -9.09 -10.72 -9.34
CA TYR A 318 -8.28 -9.54 -9.07
C TYR A 318 -7.24 -9.29 -10.17
N LYS A 319 -7.04 -10.26 -11.07
CA LYS A 319 -6.16 -10.11 -12.23
C LYS A 319 -6.58 -8.90 -13.06
N ASN A 320 -5.61 -8.09 -13.48
CA ASN A 320 -5.78 -6.83 -14.22
C ASN A 320 -6.45 -5.67 -13.46
N LYS A 321 -6.81 -5.84 -12.18
CA LYS A 321 -7.29 -4.72 -11.36
C LYS A 321 -6.10 -3.96 -10.79
N LYS A 322 -6.13 -2.64 -10.93
CA LYS A 322 -5.13 -1.75 -10.33
C LYS A 322 -5.61 -1.31 -8.96
N TYR A 323 -4.80 -1.59 -7.95
CA TYR A 323 -5.00 -1.12 -6.59
C TYR A 323 -3.88 -0.16 -6.24
N ARG A 324 -4.21 0.92 -5.52
CA ARG A 324 -3.22 1.91 -5.10
C ARG A 324 -2.62 1.50 -3.77
N ARG A 325 -1.32 1.78 -3.61
CA ARG A 325 -0.62 1.66 -2.34
C ARG A 325 -1.23 2.62 -1.31
N ARG A 326 -1.21 2.24 -0.04
CA ARG A 326 -1.53 3.16 1.05
C ARG A 326 -0.34 4.07 1.31
N MET A 327 -0.61 5.34 1.61
CA MET A 327 0.45 6.26 2.00
C MET A 327 0.83 6.04 3.46
N PRO A 328 2.12 6.01 3.77
CA PRO A 328 2.59 6.04 5.15
C PRO A 328 2.27 7.40 5.79
N PRO A 329 2.28 7.50 7.13
CA PRO A 329 2.33 8.80 7.79
C PRO A 329 3.62 9.54 7.41
N LEU A 330 3.54 10.87 7.30
CA LEU A 330 4.71 11.73 7.12
C LEU A 330 5.51 11.80 8.42
N PHE A 331 6.83 11.98 8.30
CA PHE A 331 7.68 12.26 9.45
C PHE A 331 7.22 13.53 10.16
N LYS A 332 7.17 13.46 11.48
CA LYS A 332 7.03 14.65 12.33
C LYS A 332 8.42 15.27 12.50
N PRO A 333 8.52 16.59 12.78
CA PRO A 333 9.80 17.22 13.07
C PRO A 333 10.62 16.52 14.16
N THR A 334 9.97 15.88 15.14
CA THR A 334 10.61 15.09 16.21
C THR A 334 11.30 13.82 15.73
N ASP A 335 10.94 13.31 14.56
CA ASP A 335 11.48 12.05 14.01
C ASP A 335 12.79 12.28 13.23
N PHE A 336 13.18 13.55 13.02
CA PHE A 336 14.40 13.92 12.31
C PHE A 336 15.60 13.85 13.25
N VAL A 337 16.59 13.05 12.85
CA VAL A 337 17.89 12.93 13.51
C VAL A 337 18.94 13.40 12.50
N VAL A 338 19.48 14.59 12.74
CA VAL A 338 20.21 15.37 11.74
C VAL A 338 21.67 15.44 12.12
N PHE A 339 22.54 15.14 11.16
CA PHE A 339 23.94 15.51 11.20
C PHE A 339 24.14 16.72 10.29
N PRO A 340 24.26 17.95 10.81
CA PRO A 340 24.21 19.17 10.01
C PRO A 340 25.55 19.55 9.35
N GLY A 341 26.51 18.61 9.26
CA GLY A 341 27.82 18.80 8.64
C GLY A 341 28.98 18.56 9.61
N VAL A 342 30.21 18.48 9.07
CA VAL A 342 31.42 18.23 9.86
C VAL A 342 31.88 19.53 10.53
N LYS A 343 32.01 19.49 11.86
CA LYS A 343 32.43 20.59 12.75
C LYS A 343 33.74 21.28 12.35
N TRP A 344 34.58 20.61 11.55
CA TRP A 344 35.95 21.04 11.21
C TRP A 344 36.08 21.71 9.83
N THR A 345 35.02 21.72 9.00
CA THR A 345 35.03 22.36 7.67
C THR A 345 34.10 23.58 7.63
N MET A 346 34.63 24.70 8.13
CA MET A 346 34.34 26.12 7.81
C MET A 346 32.88 26.65 7.81
N LYS A 347 32.69 27.79 8.50
CA LYS A 347 31.47 28.63 8.49
C LYS A 347 30.94 28.97 7.09
N GLU A 348 31.80 28.96 6.08
CA GLU A 348 31.48 29.37 4.71
C GLU A 348 30.65 28.35 3.94
N ASN A 349 30.81 27.05 4.24
CA ASN A 349 30.11 25.97 3.51
C ASN A 349 28.73 25.64 4.11
N PHE A 350 28.46 26.06 5.35
CA PHE A 350 27.21 25.77 6.06
C PHE A 350 26.70 27.00 6.82
N PRO A 351 26.13 28.00 6.13
CA PRO A 351 25.54 29.15 6.79
C PRO A 351 24.41 28.69 7.73
N GLY A 352 24.40 29.24 8.96
CA GLY A 352 23.35 28.97 9.96
C GLY A 352 23.49 27.68 10.77
N GLU A 353 24.52 26.87 10.53
CA GLU A 353 24.70 25.57 11.21
C GLU A 353 24.74 25.68 12.74
N PHE A 354 25.51 26.61 13.30
CA PHE A 354 25.58 26.83 14.75
C PHE A 354 24.21 27.17 15.34
N LYS A 355 23.47 28.09 14.69
CA LYS A 355 22.13 28.46 15.13
C LYS A 355 21.17 27.28 15.05
N PHE A 356 21.29 26.45 14.01
CA PHE A 356 20.48 25.24 13.86
C PHE A 356 20.78 24.22 14.97
N ARG A 357 22.05 24.04 15.35
CA ARG A 357 22.42 23.19 16.51
C ARG A 357 21.84 23.70 17.82
N GLU A 358 21.84 25.01 18.03
CA GLU A 358 21.28 25.61 19.24
C GLU A 358 19.74 25.46 19.28
N GLU A 359 19.06 25.87 18.21
CA GLU A 359 17.60 25.92 18.14
C GLU A 359 16.95 24.53 18.06
N PHE A 360 17.59 23.57 17.38
CA PHE A 360 17.11 22.21 17.19
C PHE A 360 18.04 21.16 17.83
N SER A 361 18.64 21.49 18.98
CA SER A 361 19.58 20.59 19.70
C SER A 361 19.04 19.17 19.93
N ALA A 362 17.72 19.03 20.16
CA ALA A 362 17.07 17.72 20.33
C ALA A 362 17.07 16.86 19.06
N ASN A 363 17.20 17.47 17.88
CA ASN A 363 17.25 16.80 16.59
C ASN A 363 18.67 16.54 16.10
N VAL A 364 19.70 17.15 16.71
CA VAL A 364 21.07 17.13 16.20
C VAL A 364 21.89 16.02 16.86
N VAL A 365 22.69 15.31 16.06
CA VAL A 365 23.64 14.32 16.53
C VAL A 365 25.08 14.69 16.18
N GLU A 366 26.01 14.32 17.07
CA GLU A 366 27.46 14.50 16.86
C GLU A 366 28.07 13.36 16.02
N ASN A 367 27.41 12.20 15.97
CA ASN A 367 27.84 11.06 15.17
C ASN A 367 26.86 10.82 14.01
N TRP A 368 27.36 10.81 12.77
CA TRP A 368 26.53 10.58 11.58
C TRP A 368 26.05 9.13 11.47
N SER A 369 26.71 8.18 12.15
CA SER A 369 26.30 6.78 12.30
C SER A 369 25.07 6.67 13.20
N GLY A 370 23.95 7.21 12.75
CA GLY A 370 22.71 7.34 13.50
C GLY A 370 21.74 8.35 12.87
N ALA A 371 22.25 9.21 11.99
CA ALA A 371 21.45 10.24 11.38
C ALA A 371 20.45 9.68 10.35
N THR A 372 19.22 10.19 10.37
CA THR A 372 18.26 10.03 9.27
C THR A 372 18.55 10.99 8.13
N HIS A 373 19.19 12.14 8.43
CA HIS A 373 19.56 13.15 7.44
C HIS A 373 20.99 13.65 7.67
N ILE A 374 21.77 13.75 6.60
CA ILE A 374 23.09 14.36 6.60
C ILE A 374 23.04 15.58 5.69
N VAL A 375 23.47 16.73 6.21
CA VAL A 375 23.68 17.91 5.38
C VAL A 375 25.12 17.89 4.89
N ILE A 376 25.31 17.93 3.57
CA ILE A 376 26.61 17.72 2.91
C ILE A 376 26.94 18.90 1.98
N PRO A 377 28.22 19.30 1.84
CA PRO A 377 28.59 20.37 0.91
C PRO A 377 28.29 19.94 -0.53
N VAL A 378 27.79 20.87 -1.32
CA VAL A 378 27.53 20.69 -2.75
C VAL A 378 28.20 21.79 -3.55
N ASP A 379 28.43 21.50 -4.83
CA ASP A 379 28.90 22.50 -5.78
C ASP A 379 27.77 23.48 -6.19
N LYS A 380 28.09 24.42 -7.09
CA LYS A 380 27.14 25.42 -7.59
C LYS A 380 25.93 24.80 -8.30
N ASP A 381 26.05 23.59 -8.83
CA ASP A 381 24.96 22.86 -9.49
C ASP A 381 24.14 22.02 -8.48
N GLY A 382 24.52 22.03 -7.20
CA GLY A 382 23.89 21.24 -6.14
C GLY A 382 24.29 19.77 -6.15
N SER A 383 25.45 19.43 -6.72
CA SER A 383 26.01 18.07 -6.81
C SER A 383 27.09 17.84 -5.75
N VAL A 384 27.20 16.62 -5.23
CA VAL A 384 28.32 16.23 -4.36
C VAL A 384 29.48 15.73 -5.21
N ILE A 385 30.70 16.22 -4.93
CA ILE A 385 31.90 15.94 -5.73
C ILE A 385 32.77 14.87 -5.07
N PHE A 386 33.15 13.86 -5.86
CA PHE A 386 34.19 12.85 -5.57
C PHE A 386 35.29 12.93 -6.63
N THR A 387 36.47 13.41 -6.26
CA THR A 387 37.63 13.63 -7.15
C THR A 387 38.87 12.89 -6.67
N ASP A 388 39.87 12.80 -7.56
CA ASP A 388 41.17 12.14 -7.34
C ASP A 388 42.10 13.00 -6.48
N GLU A 389 42.03 14.33 -6.62
CA GLU A 389 42.84 15.26 -5.83
C GLU A 389 42.48 15.17 -4.35
N HIS A 390 43.45 14.73 -3.55
CA HIS A 390 43.38 14.64 -2.11
C HIS A 390 42.24 13.75 -1.59
N TRP A 391 42.03 12.55 -2.17
CA TRP A 391 41.04 11.56 -1.70
C TRP A 391 41.03 11.35 -0.17
N LYS A 392 42.21 11.34 0.48
CA LYS A 392 42.33 11.20 1.94
C LYS A 392 41.84 12.44 2.71
N GLU A 393 41.89 13.61 2.09
CA GLU A 393 41.49 14.90 2.66
C GLU A 393 40.08 15.33 2.21
N ASN A 394 39.50 14.63 1.23
CA ASN A 394 38.14 14.90 0.76
C ASN A 394 37.15 14.65 1.92
N PRO A 395 36.49 15.69 2.46
CA PRO A 395 35.60 15.55 3.61
C PRO A 395 34.36 14.72 3.28
N ASN A 396 34.01 14.59 1.99
CA ASN A 396 32.84 13.82 1.55
C ASN A 396 33.11 12.31 1.51
N ARG A 397 34.38 11.88 1.53
CA ARG A 397 34.76 10.45 1.50
C ARG A 397 34.03 9.65 2.57
N ALA A 398 33.98 10.19 3.80
CA ALA A 398 33.37 9.51 4.94
C ALA A 398 31.86 9.27 4.76
N PHE A 399 31.18 10.08 3.95
CA PHE A 399 29.73 10.04 3.73
C PHE A 399 29.32 9.26 2.48
N MET A 400 30.27 8.86 1.63
CA MET A 400 30.01 8.21 0.34
C MET A 400 29.11 6.99 0.46
N SER A 401 29.34 6.13 1.45
CA SER A 401 28.51 4.94 1.67
C SER A 401 27.06 5.27 2.07
N SER A 402 26.82 6.45 2.65
CA SER A 402 25.50 6.85 3.11
C SER A 402 24.57 7.32 2.00
N PHE A 403 25.05 7.39 0.75
CA PHE A 403 24.15 7.48 -0.41
C PHE A 403 23.39 6.17 -0.68
N PHE A 404 23.89 5.06 -0.13
CA PHE A 404 23.37 3.71 -0.37
C PHE A 404 22.76 3.09 0.89
N ASP A 405 22.72 3.83 2.00
CA ASP A 405 21.91 3.48 3.16
C ASP A 405 20.61 4.29 3.16
N GLY A 406 19.83 4.18 4.24
CA GLY A 406 18.58 4.92 4.40
C GLY A 406 18.72 6.36 4.85
N THR A 407 19.94 6.90 4.90
CA THR A 407 20.19 8.28 5.29
C THR A 407 20.01 9.21 4.08
N MET A 408 19.23 10.26 4.27
CA MET A 408 18.98 11.25 3.22
C MET A 408 20.08 12.30 3.20
N MET A 409 20.69 12.52 2.03
CA MET A 409 21.63 13.63 1.84
C MET A 409 20.88 14.91 1.46
N LEU A 410 21.11 15.97 2.22
CA LEU A 410 20.51 17.28 2.03
C LEU A 410 21.56 18.34 1.68
N LYS A 411 21.14 19.31 0.88
CA LYS A 411 21.94 20.49 0.57
C LYS A 411 21.91 21.50 1.74
N PRO A 412 22.95 22.35 1.90
CA PRO A 412 23.05 23.29 3.03
C PRO A 412 21.86 24.26 3.16
N GLU A 413 21.17 24.60 2.08
CA GLU A 413 20.03 25.52 2.09
C GLU A 413 18.86 25.02 2.96
N TRP A 414 18.79 23.71 3.20
CA TRP A 414 17.78 23.12 4.08
C TRP A 414 17.89 23.61 5.52
N ILE A 415 19.12 23.83 6.01
CA ILE A 415 19.37 24.34 7.37
C ILE A 415 18.72 25.73 7.52
N ILE A 416 19.01 26.63 6.57
CA ILE A 416 18.45 27.99 6.57
C ILE A 416 16.94 27.97 6.43
N ALA A 417 16.41 27.14 5.52
CA ALA A 417 14.96 27.01 5.34
C ALA A 417 14.27 26.52 6.62
N SER A 418 14.87 25.58 7.33
CA SER A 418 14.32 25.01 8.57
C SER A 418 14.39 25.98 9.75
N LEU A 419 15.44 26.81 9.82
CA LEU A 419 15.53 27.92 10.78
C LEU A 419 14.47 29.01 10.52
N ASN A 420 14.10 29.23 9.26
CA ASN A 420 13.08 30.23 8.92
C ASN A 420 11.64 29.71 9.17
N ASP A 421 11.39 28.43 8.91
CA ASP A 421 10.10 27.78 9.18
C ASP A 421 10.33 26.29 9.44
N GLN A 422 10.05 25.86 10.67
CA GLN A 422 10.19 24.46 11.09
C GLN A 422 9.37 23.48 10.23
N LYS A 423 8.33 23.94 9.52
CA LYS A 423 7.59 23.09 8.56
C LYS A 423 8.45 22.62 7.39
N ASN A 424 9.63 23.22 7.16
CA ASN A 424 10.56 22.78 6.11
C ASN A 424 11.32 21.50 6.47
N PHE A 425 11.29 21.03 7.73
CA PHE A 425 11.73 19.68 8.06
C PHE A 425 11.00 18.64 7.20
N ALA A 426 9.67 18.71 7.19
CA ALA A 426 8.82 17.81 6.39
C ALA A 426 8.75 18.17 4.89
N LYS A 427 9.57 19.14 4.43
CA LYS A 427 9.72 19.50 3.00
C LYS A 427 11.17 19.31 2.54
N ASP A 428 11.88 18.40 3.18
CA ASP A 428 13.24 17.98 2.87
C ASP A 428 13.44 17.62 1.38
N TYR A 429 12.42 17.04 0.72
CA TYR A 429 12.44 16.70 -0.71
C TYR A 429 12.85 17.85 -1.65
N LYS A 430 12.65 19.10 -1.24
CA LYS A 430 13.06 20.29 -2.01
C LYS A 430 14.58 20.52 -2.00
N TYR A 431 15.24 19.98 -0.99
CA TYR A 431 16.65 20.23 -0.68
C TYR A 431 17.49 18.95 -0.74
N GLN A 432 16.92 17.84 -1.19
CA GLN A 432 17.68 16.60 -1.37
C GLN A 432 18.76 16.77 -2.43
N VAL A 433 19.91 16.14 -2.19
CA VAL A 433 20.94 15.97 -3.21
C VAL A 433 20.40 15.04 -4.28
N GLN A 434 20.45 15.49 -5.54
CA GLN A 434 19.88 14.75 -6.67
C GLN A 434 20.96 14.07 -7.54
N SER A 435 22.20 14.51 -7.40
CA SER A 435 23.29 14.05 -8.24
C SER A 435 24.65 14.08 -7.56
N VAL A 436 25.56 13.27 -8.08
CA VAL A 436 26.97 13.25 -7.71
C VAL A 436 27.84 13.48 -8.94
N LYS A 437 29.02 14.08 -8.76
CA LYS A 437 30.06 14.18 -9.78
C LYS A 437 31.23 13.31 -9.37
N ILE A 438 31.60 12.37 -10.24
CA ILE A 438 32.76 11.50 -10.04
C ILE A 438 33.76 11.84 -11.13
N ARG A 439 34.96 12.28 -10.73
CA ARG A 439 35.93 12.95 -11.61
C ARG A 439 35.28 14.17 -12.29
N GLU A 440 34.74 14.02 -13.49
CA GLU A 440 34.03 15.09 -14.22
C GLU A 440 32.63 14.66 -14.70
N LYS A 441 32.23 13.40 -14.45
CA LYS A 441 30.96 12.86 -14.92
C LYS A 441 29.88 13.05 -13.85
N LYS A 442 28.75 13.62 -14.27
CA LYS A 442 27.57 13.82 -13.42
C LYS A 442 26.63 12.60 -13.50
N TYR A 443 26.12 12.17 -12.35
CA TYR A 443 25.17 11.07 -12.21
C TYR A 443 23.91 11.55 -11.49
N ASP A 444 22.82 11.77 -12.25
CA ASP A 444 21.51 12.23 -11.74
C ASP A 444 20.62 11.06 -11.28
N THR A 445 21.15 10.20 -10.42
CA THR A 445 20.57 8.89 -10.04
C THR A 445 20.33 8.75 -8.54
N VAL A 446 20.75 9.72 -7.72
CA VAL A 446 20.69 9.65 -6.25
C VAL A 446 19.27 9.37 -5.76
N LEU A 447 18.26 10.04 -6.32
CA LEU A 447 16.86 9.81 -5.96
C LEU A 447 16.39 8.38 -6.29
N LYS A 448 16.88 7.78 -7.39
CA LYS A 448 16.56 6.40 -7.76
C LYS A 448 17.18 5.41 -6.77
N ILE A 449 18.40 5.66 -6.33
CA ILE A 449 19.09 4.88 -5.31
C ILE A 449 18.30 4.92 -4.01
N TYR A 450 17.96 6.12 -3.52
CA TYR A 450 17.16 6.26 -2.30
C TYR A 450 15.80 5.57 -2.42
N GLN A 451 15.09 5.75 -3.53
CA GLN A 451 13.82 5.07 -3.73
C GLN A 451 13.99 3.55 -3.63
N HIS A 452 15.03 3.00 -4.25
CA HIS A 452 15.30 1.57 -4.22
C HIS A 452 15.56 1.04 -2.79
N VAL A 453 16.38 1.76 -2.01
CA VAL A 453 16.73 1.41 -0.63
C VAL A 453 15.52 1.57 0.30
N HIS A 454 14.84 2.72 0.27
CA HIS A 454 13.69 2.99 1.15
C HIS A 454 12.47 2.12 0.83
N GLU A 455 12.27 1.73 -0.43
CA GLU A 455 11.23 0.78 -0.80
C GLU A 455 11.60 -0.69 -0.47
N ARG A 456 12.80 -0.96 0.09
CA ARG A 456 13.33 -2.32 0.29
C ARG A 456 13.12 -3.20 -0.95
N ARG A 457 13.50 -2.69 -2.12
CA ARG A 457 13.52 -3.49 -3.34
C ARG A 457 14.54 -4.62 -3.19
N LEU A 458 14.49 -5.61 -4.09
CA LEU A 458 15.53 -6.63 -4.14
C LEU A 458 16.89 -5.91 -4.30
N PRO A 459 17.95 -6.26 -3.57
CA PRO A 459 19.17 -5.45 -3.53
C PRO A 459 19.91 -5.39 -4.87
N PHE A 460 20.45 -4.21 -5.20
CA PHE A 460 21.13 -3.96 -6.49
C PHE A 460 22.30 -4.93 -6.78
N LEU A 461 23.08 -5.26 -5.75
CA LEU A 461 24.22 -6.18 -5.83
C LEU A 461 23.91 -7.57 -5.27
N TYR A 462 22.63 -7.96 -5.18
CA TYR A 462 22.26 -9.29 -4.72
C TYR A 462 22.93 -10.39 -5.57
N LYS A 463 23.55 -11.37 -4.88
CA LYS A 463 24.42 -12.43 -5.44
C LYS A 463 25.78 -12.00 -6.00
N ILE A 464 26.16 -10.72 -5.90
CA ILE A 464 27.53 -10.28 -6.22
C ILE A 464 28.49 -10.63 -5.08
N ARG A 465 29.69 -11.09 -5.45
CA ARG A 465 30.84 -11.26 -4.55
C ARG A 465 31.94 -10.30 -4.95
N ALA A 466 32.37 -9.42 -4.04
CA ALA A 466 33.40 -8.42 -4.31
C ALA A 466 34.70 -8.74 -3.53
N TYR A 467 35.78 -8.91 -4.29
CA TYR A 467 37.14 -9.13 -3.80
C TYR A 467 37.92 -7.84 -3.91
N PHE A 468 38.74 -7.52 -2.91
CA PHE A 468 39.52 -6.28 -2.84
C PHE A 468 41.01 -6.61 -2.78
N TYR A 469 41.80 -6.10 -3.73
CA TYR A 469 43.21 -6.47 -3.90
C TYR A 469 44.11 -5.25 -4.19
N GLY A 470 45.40 -5.36 -3.84
CA GLY A 470 46.46 -4.43 -4.27
C GLY A 470 46.67 -3.15 -3.45
N ARG A 471 45.68 -2.70 -2.67
CA ARG A 471 45.77 -1.55 -1.73
C ARG A 471 45.50 -1.99 -0.30
N ASP A 472 45.60 -1.12 0.70
CA ASP A 472 45.25 -1.47 2.09
C ASP A 472 43.71 -1.56 2.32
N GLU A 473 43.33 -2.06 3.50
CA GLU A 473 41.93 -2.19 3.90
C GLU A 473 41.23 -0.82 4.03
N ASP A 474 41.92 0.19 4.56
CA ASP A 474 41.39 1.55 4.75
C ASP A 474 40.99 2.21 3.42
N TYR A 475 41.77 1.97 2.37
CA TYR A 475 41.46 2.44 1.02
C TYR A 475 40.14 1.86 0.50
N TRP A 476 39.96 0.55 0.67
CA TRP A 476 38.79 -0.18 0.18
C TRP A 476 37.56 -0.13 1.10
N TYR A 477 37.74 0.29 2.37
CA TYR A 477 36.73 0.22 3.42
C TYR A 477 35.35 0.74 2.99
N HIS A 478 35.28 1.93 2.39
CA HIS A 478 34.00 2.51 1.98
C HIS A 478 33.35 1.76 0.81
N LEU A 479 34.13 1.20 -0.12
CA LEU A 479 33.60 0.40 -1.23
C LEU A 479 33.11 -0.95 -0.75
N ALA A 480 33.84 -1.61 0.16
CA ALA A 480 33.39 -2.82 0.83
C ALA A 480 32.06 -2.59 1.57
N ARG A 481 31.94 -1.45 2.26
CA ARG A 481 30.68 -1.04 2.88
C ARG A 481 29.55 -0.84 1.87
N ILE A 482 29.81 -0.16 0.74
CA ILE A 482 28.80 0.02 -0.33
C ILE A 482 28.33 -1.33 -0.88
N VAL A 483 29.26 -2.28 -1.10
CA VAL A 483 28.91 -3.63 -1.55
C VAL A 483 27.90 -4.27 -0.61
N ASN A 484 28.16 -4.24 0.69
CA ASN A 484 27.27 -4.83 1.69
C ASN A 484 25.93 -4.09 1.80
N LEU A 485 25.93 -2.75 1.75
CA LEU A 485 24.71 -1.93 1.76
C LEU A 485 23.79 -2.18 0.56
N LEU A 486 24.36 -2.59 -0.57
CA LEU A 486 23.63 -2.96 -1.77
C LEU A 486 23.34 -4.47 -1.87
N GLY A 487 23.57 -5.23 -0.79
CA GLY A 487 23.25 -6.65 -0.66
C GLY A 487 24.21 -7.61 -1.36
N GLY A 488 25.39 -7.12 -1.78
CA GLY A 488 26.50 -7.96 -2.18
C GLY A 488 27.31 -8.46 -0.98
N GLN A 489 28.24 -9.37 -1.24
CA GLN A 489 29.17 -9.89 -0.24
C GLN A 489 30.55 -9.27 -0.45
N SER A 490 31.05 -8.49 0.50
CA SER A 490 32.47 -8.10 0.54
C SER A 490 33.31 -9.24 1.10
N LEU A 491 34.35 -9.65 0.37
CA LEU A 491 35.29 -10.68 0.81
C LEU A 491 36.49 -10.03 1.51
N ALA A 492 37.17 -10.83 2.35
CA ALA A 492 38.33 -10.38 3.09
C ALA A 492 39.42 -9.80 2.16
N HIS A 493 40.04 -8.73 2.61
CA HIS A 493 41.08 -8.03 1.86
C HIS A 493 42.24 -8.98 1.48
N GLY A 494 42.81 -8.79 0.29
CA GLY A 494 43.95 -9.56 -0.22
C GLY A 494 43.60 -10.98 -0.71
N HIS A 495 42.35 -11.40 -0.59
CA HIS A 495 41.90 -12.69 -1.09
C HIS A 495 41.42 -12.59 -2.53
N LEU A 496 41.60 -13.68 -3.28
CA LEU A 496 41.10 -13.85 -4.65
C LEU A 496 40.15 -15.05 -4.71
N PRO A 497 39.28 -15.13 -5.73
CA PRO A 497 38.45 -16.32 -5.94
C PRO A 497 39.31 -17.58 -6.04
N SER A 498 39.01 -18.60 -5.24
CA SER A 498 39.72 -19.88 -5.34
C SER A 498 39.22 -20.67 -6.55
N LYS A 499 40.07 -21.53 -7.14
CA LYS A 499 39.70 -22.39 -8.27
C LYS A 499 38.45 -23.27 -7.98
N GLY A 500 38.21 -23.60 -6.72
CA GLY A 500 37.05 -24.39 -6.29
C GLY A 500 35.73 -23.62 -6.30
N VAL A 501 35.75 -22.29 -6.22
CA VAL A 501 34.54 -21.47 -6.31
C VAL A 501 33.89 -21.65 -7.68
N PHE A 502 34.68 -21.65 -8.76
CA PHE A 502 34.20 -21.88 -10.12
C PHE A 502 33.64 -23.30 -10.30
N ARG A 503 34.25 -24.33 -9.70
CA ARG A 503 33.73 -25.71 -9.77
C ARG A 503 32.40 -25.91 -9.06
N ASN A 504 32.12 -25.17 -7.98
CA ASN A 504 30.83 -25.24 -7.30
C ASN A 504 29.71 -24.56 -8.10
N PHE A 505 30.08 -23.70 -9.05
CA PHE A 505 29.18 -23.11 -10.01
C PHE A 505 28.98 -24.00 -11.25
N ASP A 506 30.02 -24.70 -11.69
CA ASP A 506 29.95 -25.63 -12.83
C ASP A 506 29.43 -27.03 -12.45
N GLY A 507 29.46 -27.40 -11.15
CA GLY A 507 29.42 -28.80 -10.73
C GLY A 507 28.14 -29.32 -10.06
N HIS A 508 27.42 -28.53 -9.25
CA HIS A 508 26.34 -29.09 -8.41
C HIS A 508 25.22 -28.13 -7.99
N LEU A 509 25.19 -26.92 -8.53
CA LEU A 509 23.99 -26.09 -8.50
C LEU A 509 23.32 -26.31 -9.84
N ASP A 510 22.26 -27.13 -9.83
CA ASP A 510 21.28 -27.33 -10.91
C ASP A 510 21.26 -26.08 -11.81
N CYS A 511 21.32 -26.19 -13.14
CA CYS A 511 21.37 -25.05 -14.06
C CYS A 511 20.18 -24.06 -13.90
N GLN A 512 19.23 -24.38 -13.02
CA GLN A 512 18.16 -23.54 -12.49
C GLN A 512 18.58 -22.55 -11.38
N ALA A 513 19.64 -22.83 -10.62
CA ALA A 513 20.22 -21.96 -9.60
C ALA A 513 21.09 -20.88 -10.25
N ARG A 514 20.43 -19.95 -10.96
CA ARG A 514 21.03 -18.86 -11.72
C ARG A 514 22.03 -18.07 -10.84
N PRO A 515 23.34 -18.18 -11.10
CA PRO A 515 24.39 -17.54 -10.31
C PRO A 515 24.63 -16.08 -10.69
N PHE A 516 23.85 -15.57 -11.65
CA PHE A 516 23.94 -14.21 -12.16
C PHE A 516 23.44 -13.18 -11.15
N SER A 517 23.95 -11.94 -11.28
CA SER A 517 23.34 -10.79 -10.63
C SER A 517 21.88 -10.67 -11.07
N PHE A 518 21.00 -10.35 -10.13
CA PHE A 518 19.56 -10.24 -10.42
C PHE A 518 19.24 -9.11 -11.41
N TYR A 519 20.03 -8.03 -11.40
CA TYR A 519 19.79 -6.82 -12.19
C TYR A 519 20.81 -6.57 -13.30
N ARG A 520 21.82 -7.42 -13.46
CA ARG A 520 22.86 -7.22 -14.48
C ARG A 520 23.29 -8.56 -15.05
N ASP A 521 22.94 -8.78 -16.30
CA ASP A 521 23.30 -9.96 -17.07
C ASP A 521 24.49 -9.75 -18.00
N ASP A 522 24.94 -8.51 -18.12
CA ASP A 522 26.06 -8.06 -18.94
C ASP A 522 27.40 -8.06 -18.20
N ILE A 523 27.42 -8.40 -16.91
CA ILE A 523 28.63 -8.45 -16.08
C ILE A 523 28.70 -9.76 -15.27
N GLY A 524 29.92 -10.19 -14.98
CA GLY A 524 30.19 -11.36 -14.16
C GLY A 524 29.84 -11.13 -12.68
N PRO A 525 29.32 -12.15 -11.96
CA PRO A 525 28.89 -11.98 -10.57
C PRO A 525 30.03 -11.85 -9.54
N MET A 526 31.29 -12.04 -9.96
CA MET A 526 32.46 -11.85 -9.12
C MET A 526 33.20 -10.57 -9.51
N PHE A 527 33.18 -9.58 -8.63
CA PHE A 527 33.93 -8.36 -8.82
C PHE A 527 35.32 -8.49 -8.20
N ILE A 528 36.35 -8.15 -8.95
CA ILE A 528 37.71 -7.99 -8.42
C ILE A 528 38.05 -6.51 -8.53
N LEU A 529 38.08 -5.84 -7.36
CA LEU A 529 38.44 -4.45 -7.25
C LEU A 529 39.95 -4.32 -7.11
N ILE A 530 40.57 -3.69 -8.10
CA ILE A 530 42.01 -3.51 -8.20
C ILE A 530 42.33 -2.32 -9.11
N ASP A 531 43.24 -1.45 -8.68
CA ASP A 531 43.66 -0.27 -9.46
C ASP A 531 44.53 -0.66 -10.68
N ASP A 532 45.39 -1.66 -10.52
CA ASP A 532 46.27 -2.17 -11.58
C ASP A 532 46.04 -3.67 -11.81
N PRO A 533 45.13 -4.04 -12.71
CA PRO A 533 44.83 -5.44 -13.00
C PRO A 533 46.01 -6.20 -13.63
N GLU A 534 46.98 -5.53 -14.26
CA GLU A 534 48.10 -6.22 -14.92
C GLU A 534 48.98 -6.95 -13.91
N VAL A 535 49.10 -6.43 -12.67
CA VAL A 535 49.79 -7.09 -11.55
C VAL A 535 49.18 -8.47 -11.24
N LEU A 536 47.87 -8.63 -11.43
CA LEU A 536 47.20 -9.92 -11.27
C LEU A 536 47.26 -10.77 -12.54
N ARG A 537 47.29 -10.16 -13.73
CA ARG A 537 47.29 -10.89 -15.00
C ARG A 537 48.50 -11.80 -15.15
N GLU A 538 49.68 -11.32 -14.74
CA GLU A 538 50.92 -12.11 -14.78
C GLU A 538 50.87 -13.32 -13.82
N LYS A 539 50.35 -13.12 -12.60
CA LYS A 539 50.35 -14.14 -11.54
C LYS A 539 49.17 -15.11 -11.64
N HIS A 540 48.05 -14.64 -12.17
CA HIS A 540 46.77 -15.35 -12.19
C HIS A 540 46.02 -15.17 -13.53
N PRO A 541 46.61 -15.57 -14.67
CA PRO A 541 46.03 -15.34 -16.00
C PRO A 541 44.65 -16.00 -16.20
N HIS A 542 44.39 -17.10 -15.50
CA HIS A 542 43.10 -17.80 -15.51
C HIS A 542 41.91 -16.94 -15.05
N LEU A 543 42.13 -15.89 -14.26
CA LEU A 543 41.07 -14.97 -13.83
C LEU A 543 40.59 -14.06 -14.98
N PHE A 544 41.47 -13.75 -15.94
CA PHE A 544 41.19 -12.82 -17.04
C PHE A 544 40.48 -13.49 -18.22
N ASN A 545 40.57 -14.81 -18.30
CA ASN A 545 39.88 -15.61 -19.32
C ASN A 545 38.52 -16.11 -18.83
N ASN A 546 38.03 -15.61 -17.69
CA ASN A 546 36.80 -16.04 -17.07
C ASN A 546 35.74 -14.92 -17.11
N ASN A 547 34.68 -15.15 -17.86
CA ASN A 547 33.58 -14.21 -18.04
C ASN A 547 32.71 -14.02 -16.79
N TRP A 548 32.91 -14.81 -15.74
CA TRP A 548 32.29 -14.63 -14.42
C TRP A 548 32.95 -13.53 -13.59
N ILE A 549 34.12 -13.05 -14.01
CA ILE A 549 34.86 -12.02 -13.32
C ILE A 549 34.67 -10.69 -14.01
N THR A 550 34.43 -9.66 -13.22
CA THR A 550 34.47 -8.26 -13.66
C THR A 550 35.52 -7.52 -12.85
N PHE A 551 36.49 -6.94 -13.56
CA PHE A 551 37.54 -6.13 -12.95
C PHE A 551 37.10 -4.66 -12.95
N MET A 552 37.30 -3.98 -11.82
CA MET A 552 37.02 -2.54 -11.70
C MET A 552 38.09 -1.89 -10.82
N ASP A 553 38.57 -0.71 -11.20
CA ASP A 553 39.30 0.14 -10.26
C ASP A 553 38.33 0.84 -9.30
N PHE A 554 38.87 1.61 -8.36
CA PHE A 554 38.08 2.34 -7.37
C PHE A 554 36.96 3.19 -8.00
N TYR A 555 37.33 4.04 -8.97
CA TYR A 555 36.40 5.01 -9.56
C TYR A 555 35.44 4.35 -10.53
N THR A 556 35.86 3.31 -11.25
CA THR A 556 35.01 2.52 -12.13
C THR A 556 33.91 1.83 -11.34
N PHE A 557 34.23 1.26 -10.18
CA PHE A 557 33.21 0.71 -9.29
C PHE A 557 32.28 1.80 -8.75
N LEU A 558 32.83 2.96 -8.37
CA LEU A 558 32.04 4.08 -7.88
C LEU A 558 31.07 4.62 -8.95
N GLU A 559 31.56 4.82 -10.17
CA GLU A 559 30.77 5.17 -11.35
C GLU A 559 29.71 4.10 -11.61
N PHE A 560 30.04 2.80 -11.50
CA PHE A 560 29.09 1.70 -11.69
C PHE A 560 27.92 1.76 -10.71
N VAL A 561 28.18 1.91 -9.40
CA VAL A 561 27.11 1.96 -8.39
C VAL A 561 26.29 3.24 -8.47
N PHE A 562 26.91 4.39 -8.76
CA PHE A 562 26.18 5.64 -8.93
C PHE A 562 25.48 5.73 -10.29
N LYS A 563 25.94 5.06 -11.34
CA LYS A 563 25.15 4.92 -12.57
C LYS A 563 23.82 4.19 -12.30
N PHE A 564 23.80 3.28 -11.32
CA PHE A 564 22.62 2.58 -10.80
C PHE A 564 21.71 2.04 -11.90
N GLU A 565 22.34 1.43 -12.90
CA GLU A 565 21.66 0.94 -14.10
C GLU A 565 21.11 -0.47 -13.85
N ILE A 566 19.80 -0.65 -14.00
CA ILE A 566 19.11 -1.93 -13.86
C ILE A 566 18.81 -2.50 -15.26
N ARG A 567 19.28 -3.73 -15.53
CA ARG A 567 19.05 -4.48 -16.78
C ARG A 567 18.52 -5.88 -16.46
N HIS A 568 17.23 -6.10 -16.69
CA HIS A 568 16.64 -7.40 -16.42
C HIS A 568 16.95 -8.43 -17.52
N TRP A 569 17.28 -9.65 -17.10
CA TRP A 569 17.39 -10.82 -17.98
C TRP A 569 16.09 -11.03 -18.78
N LYS A 570 16.18 -11.21 -20.10
CA LYS A 570 15.06 -11.72 -20.91
C LYS A 570 14.84 -13.19 -20.57
N LEU A 571 13.77 -13.53 -19.85
CA LEU A 571 13.35 -14.93 -19.75
C LEU A 571 13.25 -15.54 -21.17
N PRO A 572 13.72 -16.78 -21.40
CA PRO A 572 13.63 -17.41 -22.71
C PRO A 572 12.16 -17.39 -23.18
N GLY A 573 11.88 -16.68 -24.28
CA GLY A 573 10.53 -16.50 -24.84
C GLY A 573 9.81 -15.18 -24.52
N GLY A 574 10.41 -14.26 -23.75
CA GLY A 574 9.81 -12.95 -23.44
C GLY A 574 10.32 -11.81 -24.32
N LYS A 575 9.43 -11.06 -24.98
CA LYS A 575 9.75 -9.73 -25.55
C LYS A 575 10.28 -8.82 -24.43
N LYS A 576 11.21 -7.91 -24.77
CA LYS A 576 11.75 -6.87 -23.87
C LYS A 576 10.62 -6.33 -22.98
N GLN A 577 10.69 -6.58 -21.67
CA GLN A 577 9.86 -5.86 -20.73
C GLN A 577 10.43 -4.44 -20.73
N LYS A 578 9.73 -3.52 -21.42
CA LYS A 578 10.07 -2.09 -21.41
C LYS A 578 10.03 -1.66 -19.94
N ASP A 579 11.08 -0.99 -19.48
CA ASP A 579 11.18 -0.47 -18.12
C ASP A 579 9.87 0.20 -17.74
N SER A 580 9.11 -0.40 -16.83
CA SER A 580 8.02 0.30 -16.19
C SER A 580 8.68 1.32 -15.26
N LEU A 581 8.72 2.57 -15.74
CA LEU A 581 9.30 3.79 -15.16
C LEU A 581 10.59 4.27 -15.85
N ALA A 582 10.52 4.51 -17.17
CA ALA A 582 11.36 5.53 -17.79
C ALA A 582 10.76 6.92 -17.51
N PRO A 583 11.54 7.94 -17.12
CA PRO A 583 11.06 9.33 -16.96
C PRO A 583 10.61 10.00 -18.26
N GLU A 584 10.95 9.42 -19.42
CA GLU A 584 10.75 10.03 -20.74
C GLU A 584 9.27 10.13 -21.16
N ASP A 585 8.38 9.33 -20.56
CA ASP A 585 6.93 9.41 -20.82
C ASP A 585 6.25 10.61 -20.10
N MET A 586 7.00 11.47 -19.39
CA MET A 586 6.49 12.71 -18.78
C MET A 586 6.84 14.00 -19.54
N LEU A 587 7.58 13.93 -20.66
CA LEU A 587 8.06 15.13 -21.38
C LEU A 587 7.64 15.22 -22.86
N ALA A 588 6.72 14.38 -23.33
CA ALA A 588 6.19 14.49 -24.70
C ALA A 588 4.81 15.15 -24.74
N LEU A 589 4.79 16.48 -24.55
CA LEU A 589 3.78 17.37 -25.09
C LEU A 589 4.54 18.55 -25.70
N ASP A 590 4.32 18.78 -26.99
CA ASP A 590 5.05 19.67 -27.89
C ASP A 590 6.47 19.25 -28.28
N LEU A 591 6.59 18.62 -29.45
CA LEU A 591 7.09 19.27 -30.67
C LEU A 591 7.04 18.22 -31.80
N GLY A 592 6.17 18.44 -32.77
CA GLY A 592 6.06 17.60 -33.96
C GLY A 592 7.33 17.70 -34.81
N ILE A 593 8.14 16.64 -34.82
CA ILE A 593 9.19 16.44 -35.81
C ILE A 593 9.20 14.98 -36.23
N ASP A 594 9.00 14.78 -37.52
CA ASP A 594 9.00 13.52 -38.25
C ASP A 594 10.45 13.02 -38.39
N TRP A 595 10.73 11.78 -38.00
CA TRP A 595 12.00 11.12 -38.32
C TRP A 595 11.73 9.81 -39.06
N ALA A 596 11.87 9.89 -40.37
CA ALA A 596 12.00 8.76 -41.28
C ALA A 596 13.41 8.16 -41.20
N GLY A 597 13.50 6.83 -41.35
CA GLY A 597 14.65 6.14 -41.93
C GLY A 597 15.70 5.58 -40.95
N GLU A 598 15.58 4.28 -40.66
CA GLU A 598 16.55 3.22 -41.00
C GLU A 598 16.56 2.08 -39.95
N ASN A 599 16.53 0.85 -40.45
CA ASN A 599 16.48 -0.43 -39.71
C ASN A 599 17.78 -1.21 -40.03
N PRO A 600 18.17 -2.25 -39.27
CA PRO A 600 19.40 -2.25 -38.49
C PRO A 600 20.18 -3.56 -38.70
N ARG A 601 21.33 -3.53 -39.35
CA ARG A 601 22.19 -4.72 -39.39
C ARG A 601 23.62 -4.27 -39.31
N ASP A 602 24.18 -4.36 -38.12
CA ASP A 602 25.39 -5.13 -37.84
C ASP A 602 25.88 -4.77 -36.43
N LEU A 603 26.47 -5.75 -35.74
CA LEU A 603 27.06 -5.67 -34.39
C LEU A 603 26.12 -5.96 -33.20
N ALA A 604 25.64 -7.21 -33.13
CA ALA A 604 25.38 -7.85 -31.84
C ALA A 604 25.76 -9.33 -31.93
N ARG A 605 27.04 -9.66 -31.66
CA ARG A 605 27.38 -11.02 -31.23
C ARG A 605 26.95 -11.13 -29.78
N GLU A 606 25.89 -11.89 -29.54
CA GLU A 606 25.50 -12.32 -28.20
C GLU A 606 26.69 -13.06 -27.56
N PRO A 607 27.09 -12.74 -26.32
CA PRO A 607 28.03 -13.57 -25.59
C PRO A 607 27.36 -14.93 -25.36
N LYS A 608 27.87 -15.97 -26.03
CA LYS A 608 27.55 -17.36 -25.68
C LYS A 608 28.30 -17.67 -24.39
N TRP A 609 27.53 -17.90 -23.34
CA TRP A 609 28.02 -18.41 -22.06
C TRP A 609 27.95 -19.93 -22.17
N ASP A 610 29.07 -20.57 -22.52
CA ASP A 610 29.16 -22.02 -22.49
C ASP A 610 29.20 -22.44 -21.01
N CYS A 611 28.11 -23.08 -20.55
CA CYS A 611 28.04 -23.80 -19.28
C CYS A 611 28.76 -25.15 -19.39
#